data_AF-A0A9D8K0Y8-F1
#
_entry.id   AF-A0A9D8K0Y8-F1
#
_cell.length_a   1.000
_cell.length_b   1.000
_cell.length_c   1.000
_cell.angle_alpha   90.00
_cell.angle_beta   90.00
_cell.angle_gamma   90.00
#
_symmetry.space_group_name_H-M   'P 1'
#
loop_
_entity.id
_entity.type
_entity.pdbx_description
1 polymer ?
#
loop_
_entity_poly.entity_id
_entity_poly.type
_entity_poly.pdbx_seq_one_letter_code
_entity_poly.pdbx_strand_id
1 'polypeptide(L)'
;MDAETFGHHIQHWDKLFLSQVFETLEPMQNGDTTLHQQKPLAEQHRRLFEFEKDKEDRQIRIVTITELLGIFPRGNRIEPRSSSWSTSADDIKAQNFYPLWKSKDNSIHQMQWEHLSITIDVAHKAIELADNDTSRGFATIARTTLDPALHSCQFWWASKKPMWDINMIYRGLNLQREVLLNAYKAISTSDAKLETKKEYYYKVVAARHIFDQITDRLYTD
;
A
#
# COMPACT_ATOMS: atom_id res chain seq x y z
N MET A 1 7.10 -6.40 9.28
CA MET A 1 6.57 -5.13 9.81
C MET A 1 7.78 -4.31 10.20
N ASP A 2 8.01 -3.17 9.56
CA ASP A 2 9.16 -2.33 9.90
C ASP A 2 8.97 -1.67 11.27
N ALA A 3 10.07 -1.27 11.90
CA ALA A 3 10.03 -0.56 13.16
C ALA A 3 9.78 0.94 12.99
N GLU A 4 9.66 1.45 11.76
CA GLU A 4 9.08 2.78 11.53
C GLU A 4 7.62 2.82 11.98
N THR A 5 6.93 1.68 12.02
CA THR A 5 5.52 1.54 12.42
C THR A 5 5.32 1.63 13.94
N PHE A 6 6.31 1.30 14.78
CA PHE A 6 6.19 1.31 16.24
C PHE A 6 7.43 1.90 16.91
N GLY A 7 7.26 3.04 17.58
CA GLY A 7 8.18 3.46 18.65
C GLY A 7 9.04 4.69 18.39
N HIS A 8 8.95 5.38 17.25
CA HIS A 8 9.73 6.60 17.01
C HIS A 8 9.49 7.74 18.04
N HIS A 9 8.38 7.69 18.77
CA HIS A 9 8.07 8.58 19.89
C HIS A 9 8.67 8.12 21.25
N ILE A 10 9.29 6.94 21.31
CA ILE A 10 9.97 6.38 22.47
C ILE A 10 11.46 6.70 22.36
N GLN A 11 12.02 7.34 23.37
CA GLN A 11 13.45 7.66 23.40
C GLN A 11 14.28 6.36 23.32
N HIS A 12 15.23 6.30 22.39
CA HIS A 12 16.07 5.11 22.12
C HIS A 12 15.33 3.88 21.58
N TRP A 13 14.22 4.06 20.85
CA TRP A 13 13.45 2.96 20.25
C TRP A 13 14.29 2.06 19.33
N ASP A 14 15.27 2.62 18.64
CA ASP A 14 16.26 1.90 17.83
C ASP A 14 17.03 0.89 18.68
N LYS A 15 17.42 1.26 19.89
CA LYS A 15 18.08 0.36 20.84
C LYS A 15 17.12 -0.58 21.57
N LEU A 16 15.86 -0.21 21.74
CA LEU A 16 14.88 -1.03 22.46
C LEU A 16 14.25 -2.11 21.58
N PHE A 17 13.93 -1.78 20.33
CA PHE A 17 13.21 -2.66 19.41
C PHE A 17 14.13 -3.27 18.34
N LEU A 18 15.09 -2.49 17.84
CA LEU A 18 15.92 -2.91 16.71
C LEU A 18 17.31 -3.41 17.12
N SER A 19 17.76 -3.20 18.37
CA SER A 19 19.09 -3.64 18.83
C SER A 19 19.37 -5.10 18.53
N GLN A 20 18.43 -5.99 18.86
CA GLN A 20 18.58 -7.42 18.61
C GLN A 20 18.65 -7.75 17.11
N VAL A 21 17.93 -7.01 16.27
CA VAL A 21 17.99 -7.17 14.82
C VAL A 21 19.33 -6.68 14.30
N PHE A 22 19.82 -5.54 14.78
CA PHE A 22 21.13 -5.00 14.41
C PHE A 22 22.28 -5.90 14.88
N GLU A 23 22.24 -6.44 16.10
CA GLU A 23 23.20 -7.45 16.57
C GLU A 23 23.21 -8.71 15.68
N THR A 24 22.06 -9.07 15.10
CA THR A 24 21.96 -10.22 14.17
C THR A 24 22.46 -9.89 12.76
N LEU A 25 22.48 -8.60 12.39
CA LEU A 25 22.91 -8.11 11.07
C LEU A 25 24.36 -7.61 11.07
N GLU A 26 24.99 -7.44 12.23
CA GLU A 26 26.41 -7.11 12.29
C GLU A 26 27.22 -8.19 11.56
N PRO A 27 28.10 -7.80 10.61
CA PRO A 27 28.90 -8.76 9.87
C PRO A 27 29.80 -9.51 10.85
N MET A 28 29.78 -10.84 10.74
CA MET A 28 30.62 -11.74 11.52
C MET A 28 32.07 -11.23 11.54
N GLN A 29 32.62 -10.96 12.72
CA GLN A 29 34.04 -10.67 12.83
C GLN A 29 34.81 -11.89 12.33
N ASN A 30 35.73 -11.68 11.39
CA ASN A 30 36.55 -12.72 10.78
C ASN A 30 37.24 -13.56 11.87
N GLY A 31 36.71 -14.76 12.12
CA GLY A 31 37.23 -15.71 13.10
C GLY A 31 36.16 -16.43 13.92
N ASP A 32 34.94 -15.89 13.98
CA ASP A 32 33.85 -16.55 14.69
C ASP A 32 33.15 -17.57 13.76
N THR A 33 33.27 -18.87 14.06
CA THR A 33 32.60 -19.95 13.31
C THR A 33 31.33 -20.43 14.02
N THR A 34 30.92 -19.78 15.11
CA THR A 34 29.65 -20.12 15.75
C THR A 34 28.45 -19.54 14.98
N LEU A 35 27.66 -20.42 14.38
CA LEU A 35 26.33 -20.08 13.87
C LEU A 35 25.48 -19.53 15.03
N HIS A 36 25.25 -18.21 15.06
CA HIS A 36 24.23 -17.63 15.91
C HIS A 36 22.86 -18.06 15.40
N GLN A 37 22.30 -19.10 16.02
CA GLN A 37 20.96 -19.56 15.73
C GLN A 37 20.00 -18.41 16.01
N GLN A 38 19.28 -17.93 14.98
CA GLN A 38 18.21 -16.94 15.15
C GLN A 38 17.32 -17.44 16.28
N LYS A 39 17.22 -16.67 17.37
CA LYS A 39 16.32 -17.00 18.48
C LYS A 39 14.91 -17.16 17.89
N PRO A 40 14.28 -18.33 18.02
CA PRO A 40 12.97 -18.53 17.43
C PRO A 40 11.99 -17.57 18.11
N LEU A 41 11.47 -16.58 17.37
CA LEU A 41 10.36 -15.73 17.83
C LEU A 41 9.18 -16.57 18.34
N ALA A 42 9.04 -17.79 17.83
CA ALA A 42 8.08 -18.78 18.30
C ALA A 42 8.20 -19.11 19.80
N GLU A 43 9.40 -19.17 20.38
CA GLU A 43 9.58 -19.46 21.81
C GLU A 43 9.19 -18.29 22.71
N GLN A 44 9.47 -17.05 22.28
CA GLN A 44 9.01 -15.85 23.00
C GLN A 44 7.48 -15.73 22.98
N HIS A 45 6.84 -16.04 21.84
CA HIS A 45 5.38 -16.06 21.76
C HIS A 45 4.76 -17.20 22.58
N ARG A 46 5.42 -18.37 22.71
CA ARG A 46 4.92 -19.48 23.55
C ARG A 46 4.77 -19.06 25.02
N ARG A 47 5.71 -18.28 25.55
CA ARG A 47 5.63 -17.75 26.92
C ARG A 47 4.41 -16.88 27.16
N LEU A 48 3.93 -16.15 26.15
CA LEU A 48 2.68 -15.37 26.26
C LEU A 48 1.48 -16.26 26.59
N PHE A 49 1.41 -17.46 25.99
CA PHE A 49 0.35 -18.43 26.25
C PHE A 49 0.55 -19.25 27.54
N GLU A 50 1.74 -19.19 28.15
CA GLU A 50 2.01 -19.83 29.45
C GLU A 50 1.43 -19.01 30.61
N PHE A 51 1.34 -17.67 30.48
CA PHE A 51 0.67 -16.80 31.46
C PHE A 51 -0.83 -17.12 31.64
N GLU A 52 -1.47 -17.74 30.65
CA GLU A 52 -2.86 -18.21 30.77
C GLU A 52 -2.97 -19.53 31.57
N LYS A 53 -1.90 -20.31 31.66
CA LYS A 53 -1.89 -21.64 32.30
C LYS A 53 -1.65 -21.60 33.80
N ASP A 54 -0.92 -20.61 34.31
CA ASP A 54 -0.69 -20.46 35.74
C ASP A 54 -1.99 -20.09 36.47
N LYS A 55 -2.47 -21.01 37.30
CA LYS A 55 -3.80 -20.94 37.93
C LYS A 55 -3.92 -19.85 38.99
N GLU A 56 -2.80 -19.31 39.49
CA GLU A 56 -2.77 -18.32 40.56
C GLU A 56 -2.90 -16.87 40.06
N ASP A 57 -2.66 -16.59 38.77
CA ASP A 57 -2.59 -15.21 38.25
C ASP A 57 -3.37 -15.02 36.92
N ARG A 58 -4.60 -15.55 36.87
CA ARG A 58 -5.52 -15.46 35.71
C ARG A 58 -6.10 -14.05 35.47
N GLN A 59 -5.28 -13.01 35.56
CA GLN A 59 -5.70 -11.63 35.31
C GLN A 59 -5.77 -11.30 33.82
N ILE A 60 -5.07 -12.06 32.97
CA ILE A 60 -4.97 -11.82 31.53
C ILE A 60 -5.48 -13.06 30.79
N ARG A 61 -6.46 -12.85 29.89
CA ARG A 61 -6.99 -13.88 29.00
C ARG A 61 -6.63 -13.55 27.55
N ILE A 62 -5.98 -14.48 26.86
CA ILE A 62 -5.68 -14.33 25.44
C ILE A 62 -6.90 -14.79 24.66
N VAL A 63 -7.35 -13.94 23.74
CA VAL A 63 -8.52 -14.21 22.91
C VAL A 63 -8.29 -13.73 21.50
N THR A 64 -9.03 -14.31 20.57
CA THR A 64 -9.13 -13.82 19.19
C THR A 64 -9.92 -12.52 19.14
N ILE A 65 -9.73 -11.73 18.08
CA ILE A 65 -10.51 -10.50 17.85
C ILE A 65 -12.02 -10.81 17.81
N THR A 66 -12.41 -11.96 17.26
CA THR A 66 -13.81 -12.38 17.18
C THR A 66 -14.42 -12.61 18.56
N GLU A 67 -13.68 -13.22 19.48
CA GLU A 67 -14.16 -13.46 20.86
C GLU A 67 -14.38 -12.17 21.64
N LEU A 68 -13.62 -11.10 21.36
CA LEU A 68 -13.82 -9.80 21.99
C LEU A 68 -15.25 -9.29 21.82
N LEU A 69 -15.89 -9.58 20.68
CA LEU A 69 -17.27 -9.17 20.38
C LEU A 69 -18.31 -9.85 21.30
N GLY A 70 -17.98 -11.00 21.89
CA GLY A 70 -18.82 -11.69 22.87
C GLY A 70 -18.47 -11.36 24.33
N ILE A 71 -17.27 -10.83 24.58
CA ILE A 71 -16.77 -10.48 25.92
C ILE A 71 -17.18 -9.07 26.30
N PHE A 72 -17.02 -8.11 25.38
CA PHE A 72 -17.31 -6.71 25.63
C PHE A 72 -18.70 -6.34 25.10
N PRO A 73 -19.52 -5.62 25.88
CA PRO A 73 -20.81 -5.15 25.39
C PRO A 73 -20.61 -4.21 24.21
N ARG A 74 -21.53 -4.26 23.25
CA ARG A 74 -21.50 -3.37 22.09
C ARG A 74 -21.63 -1.93 22.56
N GLY A 75 -20.64 -1.10 22.24
CA GLY A 75 -20.68 0.34 22.50
C GLY A 75 -21.64 1.09 21.59
N ASN A 76 -21.69 2.41 21.79
CA ASN A 76 -22.44 3.31 20.91
C ASN A 76 -21.89 3.27 19.48
N ARG A 77 -22.78 3.48 18.50
CA ARG A 77 -22.36 3.68 17.12
C ARG A 77 -21.51 4.96 17.05
N ILE A 78 -20.31 4.82 16.50
CA ILE A 78 -19.42 5.92 16.18
C ILE A 78 -19.21 5.96 14.67
N GLU A 79 -19.11 7.16 14.12
CA GLU A 79 -18.70 7.36 12.73
C GLU A 79 -17.23 7.81 12.75
N PRO A 80 -16.30 6.99 12.23
CA PRO A 80 -14.91 7.38 12.13
C PRO A 80 -14.75 8.63 11.27
N ARG A 81 -13.88 9.54 11.70
CA ARG A 81 -13.48 10.68 10.86
C ARG A 81 -12.53 10.18 9.78
N SER A 82 -12.51 10.89 8.64
CA SER A 82 -11.49 10.66 7.60
C SER A 82 -10.10 10.86 8.19
N SER A 83 -9.33 9.78 8.29
CA SER A 83 -7.94 9.79 8.75
C SER A 83 -7.28 8.45 8.43
N SER A 84 -5.96 8.42 8.54
CA SER A 84 -5.17 7.21 8.71
C SER A 84 -4.56 7.22 10.12
N TRP A 85 -3.89 6.12 10.47
CA TRP A 85 -3.06 6.02 11.67
C TRP A 85 -1.92 7.06 11.76
N SER A 86 -1.53 7.69 10.65
CA SER A 86 -0.47 8.71 10.60
C SER A 86 -1.00 10.14 10.57
N THR A 87 -2.31 10.34 10.60
CA THR A 87 -2.93 11.67 10.50
C THR A 87 -2.86 12.38 11.85
N SER A 88 -2.27 13.57 11.88
CA SER A 88 -2.20 14.40 13.09
C SER A 88 -3.49 15.22 13.32
N ALA A 89 -3.64 15.80 14.51
CA ALA A 89 -4.73 16.73 14.81
C ALA A 89 -4.68 17.99 13.91
N ASP A 90 -3.48 18.46 13.60
CA ASP A 90 -3.26 19.60 12.70
C ASP A 90 -3.63 19.27 11.26
N ASP A 91 -3.33 18.06 10.78
CA ASP A 91 -3.76 17.57 9.47
C ASP A 91 -5.28 17.57 9.35
N ILE A 92 -6.00 17.10 10.39
CA ILE A 92 -7.46 17.10 10.45
C ILE A 92 -7.99 18.55 10.40
N LYS A 93 -7.40 19.46 11.19
CA LYS A 93 -7.76 20.88 11.20
C LYS A 93 -7.54 21.55 9.83
N ALA A 94 -6.48 21.15 9.12
CA ALA A 94 -6.17 21.60 7.76
C ALA A 94 -6.95 20.87 6.66
N GLN A 95 -7.82 19.92 7.02
CA GLN A 95 -8.54 19.02 6.12
C GLN A 95 -7.63 18.22 5.15
N ASN A 96 -6.39 17.96 5.56
CA ASN A 96 -5.42 17.15 4.83
C ASN A 96 -5.37 15.73 5.40
N PHE A 97 -6.46 14.98 5.29
CA PHE A 97 -6.65 13.73 6.04
C PHE A 97 -5.63 12.62 5.73
N TYR A 98 -5.00 12.64 4.56
CA TYR A 98 -4.07 11.61 4.11
C TYR A 98 -2.77 12.24 3.61
N PRO A 99 -2.00 12.93 4.47
CA PRO A 99 -0.87 13.75 4.02
C PRO A 99 0.23 12.94 3.34
N LEU A 100 0.40 11.66 3.71
CA LEU A 100 1.40 10.77 3.11
C LEU A 100 0.93 10.09 1.82
N TRP A 101 -0.36 10.15 1.44
CA TRP A 101 -0.85 9.46 0.22
C TRP A 101 -1.64 10.34 -0.73
N LYS A 102 -2.27 11.42 -0.23
CA LYS A 102 -3.16 12.31 -0.99
C LYS A 102 -3.11 13.73 -0.45
N SER A 103 -1.91 14.26 -0.26
CA SER A 103 -1.73 15.67 0.11
C SER A 103 -2.20 16.60 -0.99
N LYS A 104 -3.03 17.59 -0.63
CA LYS A 104 -3.50 18.66 -1.51
C LYS A 104 -2.36 19.56 -2.02
N ASP A 105 -1.29 19.69 -1.22
CA ASP A 105 -0.15 20.54 -1.52
C ASP A 105 0.95 19.79 -2.31
N ASN A 106 0.72 18.52 -2.63
CA ASN A 106 1.66 17.69 -3.38
C ASN A 106 1.14 17.44 -4.81
N SER A 107 1.74 18.14 -5.77
CA SER A 107 1.38 18.01 -7.19
C SER A 107 1.56 16.61 -7.77
N ILE A 108 2.58 15.86 -7.32
CA ILE A 108 2.80 14.47 -7.77
C ILE A 108 1.67 13.57 -7.26
N HIS A 109 1.22 13.72 -6.01
CA HIS A 109 0.04 13.00 -5.53
C HIS A 109 -1.20 13.29 -6.39
N GLN A 110 -1.46 14.56 -6.72
CA GLN A 110 -2.63 14.92 -7.53
C GLN A 110 -2.59 14.21 -8.89
N MET A 111 -1.44 14.26 -9.57
CA MET A 111 -1.24 13.58 -10.85
C MET A 111 -1.30 12.05 -10.72
N GLN A 112 -0.74 11.45 -9.67
CA GLN A 112 -0.83 10.00 -9.45
C GLN A 112 -2.27 9.54 -9.26
N TRP A 113 -3.07 10.28 -8.48
CA TRP A 113 -4.49 9.94 -8.28
C TRP A 113 -5.31 10.14 -9.55
N GLU A 114 -5.00 11.16 -10.36
CA GLU A 114 -5.64 11.37 -11.66
C GLU A 114 -5.31 10.22 -12.63
N HIS A 115 -4.02 9.90 -12.78
CA HIS A 115 -3.54 8.78 -13.59
C HIS A 115 -4.22 7.47 -13.16
N LEU A 116 -4.21 7.15 -11.87
CA LEU A 116 -4.83 5.95 -11.34
C LEU A 116 -6.34 5.91 -11.57
N SER A 117 -7.03 7.05 -11.43
CA SER A 117 -8.48 7.12 -11.68
C SER A 117 -8.82 6.79 -13.14
N ILE A 118 -8.02 7.31 -14.09
CA ILE A 118 -8.15 6.94 -15.50
C ILE A 118 -7.86 5.45 -15.71
N THR A 119 -6.79 4.92 -15.11
CA THR A 119 -6.44 3.50 -15.19
C THR A 119 -7.58 2.59 -14.71
N ILE A 120 -8.19 2.90 -13.57
CA ILE A 120 -9.34 2.15 -13.03
C ILE A 120 -10.53 2.20 -13.98
N ASP A 121 -10.91 3.39 -14.47
CA ASP A 121 -12.04 3.57 -15.38
C ASP A 121 -11.83 2.77 -16.69
N VAL A 122 -10.66 2.87 -17.30
CA VAL A 122 -10.34 2.14 -18.54
C VAL A 122 -10.35 0.62 -18.29
N ALA A 123 -9.81 0.15 -17.16
CA ALA A 123 -9.84 -1.26 -16.79
C ALA A 123 -11.25 -1.80 -16.53
N HIS A 124 -12.10 -1.04 -15.84
CA HIS A 124 -13.51 -1.41 -15.64
C HIS A 124 -14.26 -1.46 -16.97
N LYS A 125 -14.07 -0.47 -17.83
CA LYS A 125 -14.71 -0.48 -19.15
C LYS A 125 -14.25 -1.66 -20.00
N ALA A 126 -12.98 -2.05 -19.91
CA ALA A 126 -12.46 -3.21 -20.62
C ALA A 126 -13.20 -4.50 -20.23
N ILE A 127 -13.51 -4.68 -18.94
CA ILE A 127 -14.31 -5.82 -18.46
C ILE A 127 -15.74 -5.76 -18.98
N GLU A 128 -16.37 -4.58 -18.95
CA GLU A 128 -17.73 -4.40 -19.43
C GLU A 128 -17.90 -4.67 -20.93
N LEU A 129 -16.91 -4.30 -21.75
CA LEU A 129 -16.97 -4.42 -23.21
C LEU A 129 -16.38 -5.75 -23.73
N ALA A 130 -15.81 -6.60 -22.89
CA ALA A 130 -15.20 -7.84 -23.33
C ALA A 130 -16.24 -8.89 -23.76
N ASP A 131 -16.49 -8.98 -25.07
CA ASP A 131 -17.52 -9.80 -25.70
C ASP A 131 -17.00 -11.05 -26.43
N ASN A 132 -15.69 -11.17 -26.65
CA ASN A 132 -15.05 -12.29 -27.35
C ASN A 132 -13.80 -12.79 -26.62
N ASP A 133 -13.25 -13.93 -27.03
CA ASP A 133 -12.13 -14.57 -26.31
C ASP A 133 -10.88 -13.69 -26.27
N THR A 134 -10.62 -12.93 -27.33
CA THR A 134 -9.48 -12.02 -27.38
C THR A 134 -9.66 -10.86 -26.42
N SER A 135 -10.82 -10.18 -26.47
CA SER A 135 -11.11 -9.07 -25.56
C SER A 135 -11.17 -9.51 -24.09
N ARG A 136 -11.73 -10.69 -23.80
CA ARG A 136 -11.74 -11.29 -22.45
C ARG A 136 -10.35 -11.60 -21.91
N GLY A 137 -9.45 -12.13 -22.75
CA GLY A 137 -8.07 -12.42 -22.36
C GLY A 137 -7.35 -11.16 -21.87
N PHE A 138 -7.39 -10.09 -22.68
CA PHE A 138 -6.77 -8.82 -22.32
C PHE A 138 -7.43 -8.13 -21.12
N ALA A 139 -8.76 -8.17 -21.01
CA ALA A 139 -9.47 -7.59 -19.88
C ALA A 139 -9.12 -8.31 -18.57
N THR A 140 -8.95 -9.64 -18.60
CA THR A 140 -8.52 -10.44 -17.44
C THR A 140 -7.12 -10.06 -16.99
N ILE A 141 -6.18 -9.88 -17.92
CA ILE A 141 -4.81 -9.41 -17.61
C ILE A 141 -4.89 -8.03 -16.98
N ALA A 142 -5.61 -7.08 -17.60
CA ALA A 142 -5.74 -5.72 -17.08
C ALA A 142 -6.31 -5.71 -15.65
N ARG A 143 -7.36 -6.49 -15.38
CA ARG A 143 -7.95 -6.58 -14.04
C ARG A 143 -6.99 -7.20 -13.03
N THR A 144 -6.28 -8.26 -13.39
CA THR A 144 -5.33 -8.93 -12.50
C THR A 144 -4.13 -8.03 -12.19
N THR A 145 -3.63 -7.29 -13.18
CA THR A 145 -2.52 -6.33 -13.00
C THR A 145 -2.96 -5.06 -12.25
N LEU A 146 -4.26 -4.72 -12.22
CA LEU A 146 -4.76 -3.57 -11.49
C LEU A 146 -4.55 -3.70 -9.98
N ASP A 147 -4.70 -4.89 -9.40
CA ASP A 147 -4.51 -5.10 -7.95
C ASP A 147 -3.11 -4.71 -7.46
N PRO A 148 -2.01 -5.21 -8.05
CA PRO A 148 -0.68 -4.74 -7.68
C PRO A 148 -0.46 -3.27 -8.06
N ALA A 149 -1.08 -2.75 -9.12
CA ALA A 149 -0.96 -1.34 -9.52
C ALA A 149 -1.54 -0.35 -8.51
N LEU A 150 -2.41 -0.80 -7.60
CA LEU A 150 -3.05 -0.03 -6.52
C LEU A 150 -2.19 0.10 -5.25
N HIS A 151 -0.98 -0.48 -5.23
CA HIS A 151 -0.17 -0.51 -4.00
C HIS A 151 0.09 0.91 -3.46
N SER A 152 -0.14 1.11 -2.16
CA SER A 152 -0.08 2.44 -1.53
C SER A 152 1.34 3.01 -1.45
N CYS A 153 2.38 2.18 -1.54
CA CYS A 153 3.76 2.62 -1.42
C CYS A 153 4.13 3.68 -2.45
N GLN A 154 3.61 3.59 -3.69
CA GLN A 154 3.92 4.60 -4.73
C GLN A 154 3.50 6.01 -4.33
N PHE A 155 2.44 6.15 -3.53
CA PHE A 155 1.98 7.42 -3.01
C PHE A 155 2.76 7.79 -1.75
N TRP A 156 2.99 6.83 -0.85
CA TRP A 156 3.74 7.07 0.38
C TRP A 156 5.15 7.61 0.11
N TRP A 157 5.91 6.97 -0.79
CA TRP A 157 7.22 7.47 -1.20
C TRP A 157 7.13 8.80 -1.95
N ALA A 158 6.03 9.06 -2.66
CA ALA A 158 5.77 10.34 -3.29
C ALA A 158 5.43 11.47 -2.30
N SER A 159 5.36 11.21 -0.98
CA SER A 159 5.09 12.24 0.02
C SER A 159 6.31 13.10 0.39
N LYS A 160 7.54 12.62 0.13
CA LYS A 160 8.82 13.20 0.61
C LYS A 160 8.92 13.28 2.14
N LYS A 161 8.19 12.44 2.89
CA LYS A 161 8.09 12.51 4.36
C LYS A 161 8.20 11.14 5.04
N PRO A 162 9.39 10.70 5.51
CA PRO A 162 10.72 11.28 5.37
C PRO A 162 11.63 10.43 4.47
N MET A 163 11.21 10.05 3.25
CA MET A 163 12.11 9.42 2.27
C MET A 163 11.47 9.43 0.86
N TRP A 164 12.31 9.47 -0.16
CA TRP A 164 11.91 9.46 -1.59
C TRP A 164 12.58 8.29 -2.30
N ASP A 165 11.91 7.15 -2.39
CA ASP A 165 12.32 6.07 -3.29
C ASP A 165 11.60 6.23 -4.64
N ILE A 166 12.28 6.88 -5.58
CA ILE A 166 11.77 7.08 -6.95
C ILE A 166 11.42 5.78 -7.65
N ASN A 167 12.11 4.68 -7.33
CA ASN A 167 11.88 3.40 -7.99
C ASN A 167 10.53 2.82 -7.57
N MET A 168 10.12 3.04 -6.32
CA MET A 168 8.79 2.62 -5.85
C MET A 168 7.65 3.45 -6.44
N ILE A 169 7.88 4.74 -6.68
CA ILE A 169 6.93 5.60 -7.41
C ILE A 169 6.81 5.11 -8.86
N TYR A 170 7.95 4.97 -9.54
CA TYR A 170 8.02 4.58 -10.94
C TYR A 170 7.48 3.15 -11.19
N ARG A 171 7.69 2.23 -10.24
CA ARG A 171 7.13 0.87 -10.28
C ARG A 171 5.60 0.90 -10.32
N GLY A 172 4.97 1.69 -9.46
CA GLY A 172 3.50 1.84 -9.44
C GLY A 172 2.96 2.38 -10.76
N LEU A 173 3.61 3.41 -11.30
CA LEU A 173 3.25 4.00 -12.59
C LEU A 173 3.40 3.01 -13.75
N ASN A 174 4.44 2.18 -13.77
CA ASN A 174 4.62 1.16 -14.82
C ASN A 174 3.56 0.05 -14.76
N LEU A 175 3.18 -0.39 -13.56
CA LEU A 175 2.07 -1.33 -13.40
C LEU A 175 0.77 -0.72 -13.95
N GLN A 176 0.50 0.55 -13.67
CA GLN A 176 -0.67 1.24 -14.22
C GLN A 176 -0.61 1.38 -15.75
N ARG A 177 0.57 1.58 -16.34
CA ARG A 177 0.75 1.56 -17.81
C ARG A 177 0.45 0.18 -18.41
N GLU A 178 0.87 -0.90 -17.75
CA GLU A 178 0.57 -2.26 -18.19
C GLU A 178 -0.94 -2.54 -18.15
N VAL A 179 -1.64 -2.07 -17.11
CA VAL A 179 -3.10 -2.12 -17.03
C VAL A 179 -3.73 -1.37 -18.21
N LEU A 180 -3.31 -0.13 -18.47
CA LEU A 180 -3.85 0.69 -19.56
C LEU A 180 -3.64 0.04 -20.94
N LEU A 181 -2.47 -0.54 -21.18
CA LEU A 181 -2.16 -1.24 -22.43
C LEU A 181 -3.13 -2.40 -22.66
N ASN A 182 -3.27 -3.28 -21.66
CA ASN A 182 -4.13 -4.45 -21.78
C ASN A 182 -5.62 -4.05 -21.81
N ALA A 183 -6.03 -3.11 -20.98
CA ALA A 183 -7.42 -2.65 -20.93
C ALA A 183 -7.85 -2.02 -22.26
N TYR A 184 -7.03 -1.13 -22.83
CA TYR A 184 -7.36 -0.56 -24.14
C TYR A 184 -7.28 -1.58 -25.26
N LYS A 185 -6.34 -2.54 -25.19
CA LYS A 185 -6.30 -3.63 -26.15
C LYS A 185 -7.60 -4.42 -26.14
N ALA A 186 -8.12 -4.77 -24.96
CA ALA A 186 -9.42 -5.43 -24.81
C ALA A 186 -10.56 -4.62 -25.43
N ILE A 187 -10.65 -3.31 -25.14
CA ILE A 187 -11.64 -2.40 -25.71
C ILE A 187 -11.52 -2.38 -27.24
N SER A 188 -10.30 -2.25 -27.77
CA SER A 188 -10.05 -2.14 -29.21
C SER A 188 -10.47 -3.39 -30.00
N THR A 189 -10.34 -4.58 -29.38
CA THR A 189 -10.66 -5.88 -29.97
C THR A 189 -12.07 -6.37 -29.65
N SER A 190 -12.88 -5.59 -28.92
CA SER A 190 -14.32 -5.86 -28.74
C SER A 190 -15.15 -5.38 -29.94
N ASP A 191 -16.44 -5.71 -29.97
CA ASP A 191 -17.41 -5.18 -30.94
C ASP A 191 -17.97 -3.80 -30.53
N ALA A 192 -17.35 -3.14 -29.53
CA ALA A 192 -17.76 -1.80 -29.10
C ALA A 192 -17.76 -0.78 -30.26
N LYS A 193 -18.67 0.19 -30.16
CA LYS A 193 -18.81 1.27 -31.13
C LYS A 193 -17.50 2.06 -31.27
N LEU A 194 -17.24 2.56 -32.48
CA LEU A 194 -16.01 3.30 -32.79
C LEU A 194 -15.85 4.55 -31.90
N GLU A 195 -16.95 5.21 -31.58
CA GLU A 195 -17.00 6.38 -30.70
C GLU A 195 -16.50 6.04 -29.29
N THR A 196 -16.93 4.90 -28.75
CA THR A 196 -16.50 4.41 -27.42
C THR A 196 -15.02 4.03 -27.44
N LYS A 197 -14.55 3.35 -28.49
CA LYS A 197 -13.11 3.05 -28.65
C LYS A 197 -12.29 4.33 -28.71
N LYS A 198 -12.76 5.35 -29.44
CA LYS A 198 -12.09 6.65 -29.56
C LYS A 198 -12.06 7.42 -28.24
N GLU A 199 -13.17 7.44 -27.49
CA GLU A 199 -13.23 8.06 -26.16
C GLU A 199 -12.18 7.45 -25.21
N TYR A 200 -12.16 6.12 -25.11
CA TYR A 200 -11.23 5.42 -24.22
C TYR A 200 -9.78 5.48 -24.71
N TYR A 201 -9.55 5.61 -26.01
CA TYR A 201 -8.23 5.93 -26.54
C TYR A 201 -7.73 7.29 -26.03
N TYR A 202 -8.58 8.32 -26.05
CA TYR A 202 -8.19 9.63 -25.53
C TYR A 202 -7.89 9.61 -24.03
N LYS A 203 -8.61 8.80 -23.25
CA LYS A 203 -8.28 8.57 -21.84
C LYS A 203 -6.89 7.96 -21.67
N VAL A 204 -6.53 6.97 -22.49
CA VAL A 204 -5.18 6.36 -22.47
C VAL A 204 -4.11 7.37 -22.87
N VAL A 205 -4.38 8.23 -23.86
CA VAL A 205 -3.47 9.31 -24.26
C VAL A 205 -3.28 10.33 -23.13
N ALA A 206 -4.36 10.72 -22.45
CA ALA A 206 -4.30 11.61 -21.30
C ALA A 206 -3.50 10.99 -20.15
N ALA A 207 -3.73 9.71 -19.83
CA ALA A 207 -2.95 9.00 -18.81
C ALA A 207 -1.47 8.93 -19.19
N ARG A 208 -1.13 8.65 -20.45
CA ARG A 208 0.27 8.68 -20.91
C ARG A 208 0.91 10.05 -20.70
N HIS A 209 0.19 11.14 -21.04
CA HIS A 209 0.69 12.48 -20.80
C HIS A 209 0.98 12.76 -19.32
N ILE A 210 0.07 12.35 -18.43
CA ILE A 210 0.25 12.49 -16.98
C ILE A 210 1.45 11.64 -16.49
N PHE A 211 1.61 10.41 -16.98
CA PHE A 211 2.76 9.57 -16.67
C PHE A 211 4.07 10.28 -17.02
N ASP A 212 4.15 10.86 -18.22
CA ASP A 212 5.34 11.57 -18.69
C ASP A 212 5.61 12.79 -17.79
N GLN A 213 4.57 13.56 -17.44
CA GLN A 213 4.70 14.71 -16.52
C GLN A 213 5.18 14.30 -15.11
N ILE A 214 4.69 13.20 -14.55
CA ILE A 214 5.18 12.72 -13.26
C ILE A 214 6.65 12.33 -13.40
N THR A 215 6.98 11.58 -14.44
CA THR A 215 8.35 11.10 -14.70
C THR A 215 9.34 12.26 -14.88
N ASP A 216 8.97 13.31 -15.61
CA ASP A 216 9.77 14.52 -15.77
C ASP A 216 10.06 15.23 -14.44
N ARG A 217 9.07 15.25 -13.54
CA ARG A 217 9.28 15.77 -12.18
C ARG A 217 10.23 14.87 -11.38
N LEU A 218 10.13 13.55 -11.51
CA LEU A 218 11.06 12.64 -10.83
C LEU A 218 12.53 12.84 -11.24
N TYR A 219 12.80 13.44 -12.40
CA TYR A 219 14.17 13.76 -12.83
C TYR A 219 14.73 15.05 -12.23
N THR A 220 13.86 15.98 -11.84
CA THR A 220 14.24 17.36 -11.51
C THR A 220 14.05 17.72 -10.04
N ASP A 221 13.20 16.98 -9.34
CA ASP A 221 12.87 17.11 -7.91
C ASP A 221 13.81 16.33 -6.99
#